data_AF-A0A2D6TT15-F1
#
_entry.id   AF-A0A2D6TT15-F1
#
_cell.length_a   1.000
_cell.length_b   1.000
_cell.length_c   1.000
_cell.angle_alpha   90.00
_cell.angle_beta   90.00
_cell.angle_gamma   90.00
#
_symmetry.space_group_name_H-M   'P 1'
#
loop_
_entity.id
_entity.type
_entity.pdbx_description
1 polymer ?
#
loop_
_entity_poly.entity_id
_entity_poly.type
_entity_poly.pdbx_seq_one_letter_code
_entity_poly.pdbx_strand_id
1 'polypeptide(L)'
;MVFNDKQTWAQKTLAADDIYKKVVKALKPHGLALPKTPRRPDIRLIVENNSGETIQFMNPGDHAKQQPEIIPATGDSRAIMVMLKGDTLEQQFENARKLDVIFKLSQKGLTKVFADALGNDQILQYVDEAYGPAPLNGQADRLVSLAWETQDRGIINIDPYRGALCAYGARAAENETVFRNEIALFIKGTNTIPECVEGEGMCVAVSEDWKTGKISTRPIVPSVAREFYGAAYDNIPTVLINPLGFVQAVDLKNGQAAIDVTPPVRYTLKTQNVALRK
;
A
#
# COMPACT_ATOMS: atom_id res chain seq x y z
N MET A 1 -9.92 21.37 -2.81
CA MET A 1 -10.75 20.48 -1.97
C MET A 1 -9.83 19.90 -0.92
N VAL A 2 -10.16 20.06 0.37
CA VAL A 2 -9.30 19.69 1.50
C VAL A 2 -9.79 18.37 2.09
N PHE A 3 -8.88 17.44 2.33
CA PHE A 3 -9.20 16.22 3.05
C PHE A 3 -9.62 16.56 4.48
N ASN A 4 -10.76 16.03 4.94
CA ASN A 4 -11.20 16.23 6.32
C ASN A 4 -11.94 15.00 6.86
N ASP A 5 -12.09 14.97 8.19
CA ASP A 5 -12.65 13.83 8.93
C ASP A 5 -14.14 13.61 8.69
N LYS A 6 -14.83 14.59 8.09
CA LYS A 6 -16.26 14.50 7.74
C LYS A 6 -16.51 13.91 6.36
N GLN A 7 -15.47 13.69 5.55
CA GLN A 7 -15.60 13.08 4.23
C GLN A 7 -15.71 11.56 4.32
N THR A 8 -16.62 10.99 3.53
CA THR A 8 -16.65 9.54 3.28
C THR A 8 -15.41 9.11 2.50
N TRP A 9 -15.09 7.82 2.54
CA TRP A 9 -13.95 7.28 1.79
C TRP A 9 -14.09 7.54 0.28
N ALA A 10 -15.29 7.36 -0.29
CA ALA A 10 -15.56 7.66 -1.69
C ALA A 10 -15.30 9.14 -2.04
N GLN A 11 -15.67 10.08 -1.16
CA GLN A 11 -15.39 11.51 -1.36
C GLN A 11 -13.89 11.82 -1.31
N LYS A 12 -13.14 11.15 -0.43
CA LYS A 12 -11.67 11.27 -0.37
C LYS A 12 -11.03 10.73 -1.67
N THR A 13 -11.48 9.61 -2.19
CA THR A 13 -10.99 9.06 -3.46
C THR A 13 -11.25 10.01 -4.64
N LEU A 14 -12.45 10.57 -4.76
CA LEU A 14 -12.76 11.56 -5.80
C LEU A 14 -11.87 12.81 -5.72
N ALA A 15 -11.59 13.28 -4.49
CA ALA A 15 -10.69 14.41 -4.29
C ALA A 15 -9.24 14.07 -4.68
N ALA A 16 -8.77 12.86 -4.34
CA ALA A 16 -7.45 12.36 -4.68
C ALA A 16 -7.28 12.22 -6.21
N ASP A 17 -8.28 11.71 -6.93
CA ASP A 17 -8.29 11.63 -8.40
C ASP A 17 -8.17 13.02 -9.06
N ASP A 18 -8.89 14.02 -8.55
CA ASP A 18 -8.82 15.41 -9.05
C ASP A 18 -7.43 16.02 -8.82
N ILE A 19 -6.86 15.81 -7.63
CA ILE A 19 -5.50 16.29 -7.32
C ILE A 19 -4.48 15.63 -8.24
N TYR A 20 -4.54 14.30 -8.41
CA TYR A 20 -3.62 13.58 -9.28
C TYR A 20 -3.64 14.11 -10.72
N LYS A 21 -4.83 14.36 -11.29
CA LYS A 21 -4.96 14.98 -12.62
C LYS A 21 -4.26 16.33 -12.72
N LYS A 22 -4.34 17.15 -11.67
CA LYS A 22 -3.68 18.46 -11.61
C LYS A 22 -2.16 18.33 -11.51
N VAL A 23 -1.66 17.36 -10.75
CA VAL A 23 -0.22 17.07 -10.63
C VAL A 23 0.35 16.62 -11.99
N VAL A 24 -0.30 15.66 -12.65
CA VAL A 24 0.12 15.21 -13.98
C VAL A 24 0.12 16.37 -14.99
N LYS A 25 -0.93 17.22 -14.95
CA LYS A 25 -1.00 18.42 -15.80
C LYS A 25 0.13 19.41 -15.50
N ALA A 26 0.53 19.56 -14.24
CA ALA A 26 1.60 20.45 -13.82
C ALA A 26 2.99 19.95 -14.24
N LEU A 27 3.23 18.63 -14.21
CA LEU A 27 4.52 18.04 -14.58
C LEU A 27 4.73 17.92 -16.10
N LYS A 28 3.64 17.78 -16.87
CA LYS A 28 3.69 17.56 -18.33
C LYS A 28 4.51 18.60 -19.10
N PRO A 29 4.40 19.92 -18.87
CA PRO A 29 5.21 20.92 -19.57
C PRO A 29 6.72 20.80 -19.32
N HIS A 30 7.12 20.16 -18.22
CA HIS A 30 8.51 19.94 -17.86
C HIS A 30 9.04 18.58 -18.34
N GLY A 31 8.21 17.74 -18.97
CA GLY A 31 8.58 16.38 -19.38
C GLY A 31 8.85 15.46 -18.19
N LEU A 32 8.30 15.76 -17.02
CA LEU A 32 8.55 15.03 -15.78
C LEU A 32 7.36 14.12 -15.41
N ALA A 33 7.65 13.10 -14.60
CA ALA A 33 6.67 12.19 -14.03
C ALA A 33 6.96 12.03 -12.52
N LEU A 34 5.96 11.61 -11.76
CA LEU A 34 6.15 11.25 -10.36
C LEU A 34 7.08 10.03 -10.27
N PRO A 35 8.12 10.06 -9.43
CA PRO A 35 8.92 8.88 -9.16
C PRO A 35 8.07 7.79 -8.48
N LYS A 36 8.58 6.56 -8.53
CA LYS A 36 7.99 5.45 -7.78
C LYS A 36 8.66 5.33 -6.42
N THR A 37 7.87 4.96 -5.43
CA THR A 37 8.31 4.70 -4.06
C THR A 37 8.13 3.21 -3.76
N PRO A 38 9.11 2.55 -3.13
CA PRO A 38 8.95 1.17 -2.71
C PRO A 38 7.86 1.08 -1.63
N ARG A 39 6.87 0.24 -1.88
CA ARG A 39 5.81 -0.12 -0.93
C ARG A 39 6.30 -1.27 -0.06
N ARG A 40 5.93 -1.24 1.23
CA ARG A 40 6.22 -2.28 2.21
C ARG A 40 5.92 -3.67 1.61
N PRO A 41 6.89 -4.60 1.68
CA PRO A 41 6.72 -6.00 1.33
C PRO A 41 5.53 -6.66 2.01
N ASP A 42 5.00 -7.72 1.42
CA ASP A 42 4.07 -8.64 2.07
C ASP A 42 4.75 -9.96 2.43
N ILE A 43 4.47 -10.47 3.64
CA ILE A 43 4.86 -11.82 4.02
C ILE A 43 3.81 -12.80 3.49
N ARG A 44 4.28 -13.89 2.89
CA ARG A 44 3.44 -14.99 2.43
C ARG A 44 3.85 -16.29 3.08
N LEU A 45 2.86 -17.11 3.37
CA LEU A 45 3.01 -18.53 3.64
C LEU A 45 2.40 -19.29 2.46
N ILE A 46 3.16 -20.21 1.89
CA ILE A 46 2.77 -21.00 0.71
C ILE A 46 2.82 -22.46 1.13
N VAL A 47 1.73 -23.18 0.93
CA VAL A 47 1.60 -24.56 1.40
C VAL A 47 1.04 -25.43 0.30
N GLU A 48 1.75 -26.50 -0.06
CA GLU A 48 1.37 -27.42 -1.13
C GLU A 48 0.44 -28.53 -0.64
N ASN A 49 -0.60 -28.83 -1.41
CA ASN A 49 -1.42 -30.02 -1.25
C ASN A 49 -0.70 -31.25 -1.83
N ASN A 50 -0.10 -32.03 -0.94
CA ASN A 50 0.49 -33.33 -1.26
C ASN A 50 -0.34 -34.50 -0.70
N SER A 51 -1.57 -34.25 -0.23
CA SER A 51 -2.38 -35.24 0.48
C SER A 51 -2.88 -36.38 -0.41
N GLY A 52 -2.85 -36.20 -1.73
CA GLY A 52 -3.47 -37.13 -2.69
C GLY A 52 -4.95 -36.89 -2.93
N GLU A 53 -5.58 -35.99 -2.18
CA GLU A 53 -7.00 -35.64 -2.28
C GLU A 53 -7.21 -34.14 -2.52
N THR A 54 -8.29 -33.78 -3.22
CA THR A 54 -8.68 -32.37 -3.36
C THR A 54 -9.11 -31.83 -2.00
N ILE A 55 -8.49 -30.71 -1.59
CA ILE A 55 -8.80 -30.04 -0.32
C ILE A 55 -9.64 -28.80 -0.61
N GLN A 56 -10.65 -28.58 0.24
CA GLN A 56 -11.54 -27.43 0.16
C GLN A 56 -11.66 -26.73 1.51
N PHE A 57 -11.71 -25.40 1.50
CA PHE A 57 -11.94 -24.56 2.68
C PHE A 57 -12.56 -23.22 2.28
N MET A 58 -13.14 -22.51 3.25
CA MET A 58 -13.64 -21.14 3.04
C MET A 58 -12.50 -20.15 3.30
N ASN A 59 -12.34 -19.15 2.43
CA ASN A 59 -11.34 -18.10 2.67
C ASN A 59 -11.68 -17.34 3.97
N PRO A 60 -10.74 -17.25 4.94
CA PRO A 60 -10.98 -16.58 6.21
C PRO A 60 -11.20 -15.05 6.07
N GLY A 61 -10.70 -14.43 5.00
CA GLY A 61 -10.83 -12.99 4.78
C GLY A 61 -12.08 -12.58 4.02
N ASP A 62 -12.47 -11.31 4.17
CA ASP A 62 -13.77 -10.79 3.71
C ASP A 62 -13.95 -10.78 2.18
N HIS A 63 -12.87 -10.84 1.42
CA HIS A 63 -12.90 -10.65 -0.03
C HIS A 63 -13.55 -11.82 -0.80
N ALA A 64 -13.65 -13.01 -0.21
CA ALA A 64 -14.14 -14.21 -0.91
C ALA A 64 -14.94 -15.20 -0.07
N LYS A 65 -15.57 -14.78 1.06
CA LYS A 65 -16.36 -15.68 1.94
C LYS A 65 -17.52 -16.43 1.27
N GLN A 66 -17.85 -16.10 0.01
CA GLN A 66 -19.01 -16.65 -0.69
C GLN A 66 -18.71 -17.90 -1.53
N GLN A 67 -17.44 -18.24 -1.79
CA GLN A 67 -17.08 -19.43 -2.54
C GLN A 67 -15.92 -20.19 -1.85
N PRO A 68 -15.98 -21.53 -1.79
CA PRO A 68 -14.89 -22.32 -1.26
C PRO A 68 -13.69 -22.28 -2.21
N GLU A 69 -12.50 -22.20 -1.62
CA GLU A 69 -11.24 -22.44 -2.32
C GLU A 69 -11.10 -23.95 -2.56
N ILE A 70 -10.80 -24.35 -3.80
CA ILE A 70 -10.67 -25.76 -4.20
C ILE A 70 -9.25 -26.02 -4.68
N ILE A 71 -8.50 -26.82 -3.93
CA ILE A 71 -7.07 -27.05 -4.16
C ILE A 71 -6.85 -28.49 -4.62
N PRO A 72 -6.45 -28.71 -5.89
CA PRO A 72 -6.27 -30.05 -6.41
C PRO A 72 -5.05 -30.74 -5.78
N ALA A 73 -5.05 -32.07 -5.77
CA ALA A 73 -3.90 -32.89 -5.35
C ALA A 73 -2.91 -33.22 -6.49
N THR A 74 -3.29 -32.93 -7.73
CA THR A 74 -2.53 -33.23 -8.94
C THR A 74 -2.34 -31.99 -9.82
N GLY A 75 -1.36 -32.02 -10.72
CA GLY A 75 -0.97 -30.88 -11.55
C GLY A 75 0.00 -29.92 -10.84
N ASP A 76 0.26 -28.78 -11.46
CA ASP A 76 1.28 -27.83 -10.99
C ASP A 76 0.73 -26.82 -9.98
N SER A 77 -0.58 -26.55 -10.03
CA SER A 77 -1.24 -25.57 -9.15
C SER A 77 -1.88 -26.25 -7.95
N ARG A 78 -1.05 -26.74 -7.02
CA ARG A 78 -1.51 -27.49 -5.83
C ARG A 78 -1.34 -26.76 -4.51
N ALA A 79 -0.81 -25.54 -4.53
CA ALA A 79 -0.54 -24.78 -3.31
C ALA A 79 -1.62 -23.74 -3.02
N ILE A 80 -1.71 -23.36 -1.76
CA ILE A 80 -2.38 -22.15 -1.31
C ILE A 80 -1.36 -21.08 -0.99
N MET A 81 -1.77 -19.83 -1.10
CA MET A 81 -1.07 -18.67 -0.55
C MET A 81 -1.88 -18.13 0.61
N VAL A 82 -1.22 -17.95 1.74
CA VAL A 82 -1.78 -17.44 2.98
C VAL A 82 -1.17 -16.06 3.23
N MET A 83 -2.03 -15.06 3.46
CA MET A 83 -1.69 -13.76 4.01
C MET A 83 -1.75 -13.82 5.52
N LEU A 84 -0.71 -13.31 6.17
CA LEU A 84 -0.56 -13.38 7.62
C LEU A 84 -0.97 -12.06 8.25
N LYS A 85 -1.62 -12.14 9.40
CA LYS A 85 -1.84 -10.97 10.26
C LYS A 85 -0.58 -10.59 11.00
N GLY A 86 -0.52 -9.33 11.39
CA GLY A 86 0.55 -8.75 12.22
C GLY A 86 0.83 -7.32 11.79
N ASP A 87 1.08 -6.47 12.78
CA ASP A 87 1.33 -5.04 12.57
C ASP A 87 2.71 -4.85 11.91
N THR A 88 3.69 -5.69 12.25
CA THR A 88 5.05 -5.68 11.70
C THR A 88 5.34 -6.87 10.79
N LEU A 89 6.38 -6.75 9.95
CA LEU A 89 6.79 -7.83 9.03
C LEU A 89 7.32 -9.03 9.81
N GLU A 90 8.02 -8.80 10.92
CA GLU A 90 8.53 -9.83 11.81
C GLU A 90 7.39 -10.58 12.48
N GLN A 91 6.33 -9.88 12.90
CA GLN A 91 5.16 -10.54 13.48
C GLN A 91 4.46 -11.42 12.45
N GLN A 92 4.30 -10.94 11.22
CA GLN A 92 3.73 -11.73 10.12
C GLN A 92 4.59 -12.96 9.82
N PHE A 93 5.92 -12.80 9.77
CA PHE A 93 6.86 -13.90 9.56
C PHE A 93 6.85 -14.92 10.70
N GLU A 94 6.83 -14.45 11.94
CA GLU A 94 6.72 -15.31 13.12
C GLU A 94 5.38 -16.05 13.16
N ASN A 95 4.29 -15.43 12.71
CA ASN A 95 2.99 -16.09 12.57
C ASN A 95 3.05 -17.21 11.52
N ALA A 96 3.70 -16.99 10.37
CA ALA A 96 3.93 -18.05 9.38
C ALA A 96 4.72 -19.23 9.99
N ARG A 97 5.80 -18.92 10.73
CA ARG A 97 6.63 -19.92 11.43
C ARG A 97 5.83 -20.70 12.48
N LYS A 98 4.99 -20.03 13.27
CA LYS A 98 4.11 -20.68 14.26
C LYS A 98 3.12 -21.62 13.59
N LEU A 99 2.49 -21.22 12.49
CA LEU A 99 1.59 -22.07 11.73
C LEU A 99 2.32 -23.32 11.21
N ASP A 100 3.54 -23.17 10.68
CA ASP A 100 4.37 -24.30 10.27
C ASP A 100 4.64 -25.26 11.43
N VAL A 101 5.01 -24.75 12.61
CA VAL A 101 5.27 -25.59 13.80
C VAL A 101 4.01 -26.30 14.30
N ILE A 102 2.87 -25.60 14.38
CA ILE A 102 1.61 -26.14 14.91
C ILE A 102 1.06 -27.24 14.00
N PHE A 103 1.02 -26.98 12.68
CA PHE A 103 0.39 -27.87 11.71
C PHE A 103 1.39 -28.78 10.97
N LYS A 104 2.68 -28.62 11.22
CA LYS A 104 3.77 -29.37 10.57
C LYS A 104 3.77 -29.19 9.06
N LEU A 105 3.56 -27.96 8.59
CA LEU A 105 3.30 -27.65 7.17
C LEU A 105 4.49 -28.04 6.27
N SER A 106 5.71 -27.82 6.75
CA SER A 106 6.95 -28.23 6.07
C SER A 106 7.09 -29.73 5.86
N GLN A 107 6.45 -30.55 6.70
CA GLN A 107 6.50 -32.01 6.61
C GLN A 107 5.24 -32.61 5.97
N LYS A 108 4.08 -31.98 6.19
CA LYS A 108 2.77 -32.53 5.83
C LYS A 108 2.05 -31.79 4.72
N GLY A 109 2.54 -30.63 4.30
CA GLY A 109 1.84 -29.77 3.35
C GLY A 109 0.48 -29.31 3.87
N LEU A 110 -0.41 -29.01 2.93
CA LEU A 110 -1.79 -28.63 3.18
C LEU A 110 -2.56 -29.89 3.57
N THR A 111 -3.00 -29.96 4.82
CA THR A 111 -3.79 -31.06 5.36
C THR A 111 -5.24 -30.62 5.58
N LYS A 112 -6.16 -31.58 5.64
CA LYS A 112 -7.56 -31.32 5.99
C LYS A 112 -7.69 -30.61 7.34
N VAL A 113 -6.85 -30.96 8.32
CA VAL A 113 -6.81 -30.31 9.65
C VAL A 113 -6.48 -28.81 9.54
N PHE A 114 -5.48 -28.44 8.73
CA PHE A 114 -5.15 -27.03 8.52
C PHE A 114 -6.23 -26.30 7.71
N ALA A 115 -6.80 -26.95 6.70
CA ALA A 115 -7.90 -26.41 5.90
C ALA A 115 -9.18 -26.17 6.74
N ASP A 116 -9.49 -27.07 7.66
CA ASP A 116 -10.59 -26.91 8.61
C ASP A 116 -10.33 -25.78 9.62
N ALA A 117 -9.07 -25.62 10.06
CA ALA A 117 -8.69 -24.51 10.92
C ALA A 117 -8.84 -23.15 10.21
N LEU A 118 -8.51 -23.09 8.91
CA LEU A 118 -8.75 -21.92 8.05
C LEU A 118 -10.24 -21.61 7.93
N GLY A 119 -11.08 -22.62 7.64
CA GLY A 119 -12.51 -22.43 7.37
C GLY A 119 -13.40 -22.24 8.61
N ASN A 120 -12.95 -22.67 9.80
CA ASN A 120 -13.69 -22.56 11.05
C ASN A 120 -13.15 -21.48 11.99
N ASP A 121 -12.42 -20.51 11.44
CA ASP A 121 -11.91 -19.33 12.14
C ASP A 121 -10.95 -19.59 13.32
N GLN A 122 -10.40 -20.81 13.45
CA GLN A 122 -9.57 -21.21 14.60
C GLN A 122 -8.17 -20.55 14.60
N ILE A 123 -7.75 -20.05 13.44
CA ILE A 123 -6.45 -19.40 13.23
C ILE A 123 -6.58 -17.96 12.72
N LEU A 124 -7.75 -17.32 12.90
CA LEU A 124 -7.96 -15.92 12.51
C LEU A 124 -7.04 -14.94 13.25
N GLN A 125 -6.44 -15.33 14.38
CA GLN A 125 -5.40 -14.51 15.02
C GLN A 125 -4.08 -14.47 14.23
N TYR A 126 -3.86 -15.40 13.30
CA TYR A 126 -2.63 -15.53 12.51
C TYR A 126 -2.82 -15.27 11.01
N VAL A 127 -4.00 -15.58 10.49
CA VAL A 127 -4.30 -15.53 9.05
C VAL A 127 -5.28 -14.41 8.74
N ASP A 128 -4.95 -13.63 7.70
CA ASP A 128 -5.80 -12.57 7.16
C ASP A 128 -6.66 -13.11 6.01
N GLU A 129 -6.00 -13.73 5.04
CA GLU A 129 -6.62 -14.33 3.85
C GLU A 129 -5.89 -15.61 3.46
N ALA A 130 -6.58 -16.55 2.82
CA ALA A 130 -5.95 -17.72 2.21
C ALA A 130 -6.67 -18.08 0.92
N TYR A 131 -5.91 -18.23 -0.17
CA TYR A 131 -6.47 -18.45 -1.50
C TYR A 131 -5.54 -19.25 -2.41
N GLY A 132 -6.11 -19.89 -3.43
CA GLY A 132 -5.40 -20.67 -4.43
C GLY A 132 -6.33 -21.00 -5.61
N PRO A 133 -6.03 -22.06 -6.39
CA PRO A 133 -4.79 -22.82 -6.40
C PRO A 133 -3.61 -22.03 -7.00
N ALA A 134 -2.38 -22.33 -6.57
CA ALA A 134 -1.15 -21.70 -7.04
C ALA A 134 0.00 -22.72 -7.18
N PRO A 135 1.03 -22.44 -8.01
CA PRO A 135 2.21 -23.30 -8.08
C PRO A 135 3.18 -23.03 -6.92
N LEU A 136 3.57 -24.07 -6.17
CA LEU A 136 4.49 -23.93 -5.02
C LEU A 136 5.80 -23.27 -5.44
N ASN A 137 6.53 -23.88 -6.37
CA ASN A 137 7.85 -23.40 -6.80
C ASN A 137 7.77 -21.99 -7.38
N GLY A 138 6.82 -21.74 -8.27
CA GLY A 138 6.63 -20.42 -8.88
C GLY A 138 6.30 -19.30 -7.89
N GLN A 139 5.69 -19.61 -6.74
CA GLN A 139 5.45 -18.62 -5.68
C GLN A 139 6.61 -18.57 -4.68
N ALA A 140 7.25 -19.69 -4.35
CA ALA A 140 8.38 -19.77 -3.42
C ALA A 140 9.63 -19.07 -3.96
N ASP A 141 9.85 -19.13 -5.28
CA ASP A 141 10.96 -18.45 -5.97
C ASP A 141 10.83 -16.92 -5.94
N ARG A 142 9.60 -16.42 -5.73
CA ARG A 142 9.32 -14.97 -5.59
C ARG A 142 9.59 -14.45 -4.18
N LEU A 143 9.83 -15.34 -3.22
CA LEU A 143 10.23 -14.93 -1.88
C LEU A 143 11.70 -14.49 -1.91
N VAL A 144 12.04 -13.41 -1.23
CA VAL A 144 13.40 -12.83 -1.24
C VAL A 144 13.91 -12.64 0.18
N SER A 145 15.23 -12.70 0.35
CA SER A 145 15.87 -12.15 1.56
C SER A 145 15.61 -10.65 1.57
N LEU A 146 14.94 -10.19 2.61
CA LEU A 146 14.51 -8.81 2.76
C LEU A 146 15.37 -8.12 3.81
N ALA A 147 15.88 -6.94 3.46
CA ALA A 147 16.34 -5.93 4.41
C ALA A 147 15.45 -4.69 4.21
N TRP A 148 14.50 -4.48 5.11
CA TRP A 148 13.55 -3.36 5.04
C TRP A 148 13.89 -2.30 6.08
N GLU A 149 14.17 -1.08 5.62
CA GLU A 149 14.47 0.04 6.49
C GLU A 149 13.16 0.71 6.95
N THR A 150 12.90 0.67 8.24
CA THR A 150 11.73 1.30 8.86
C THR A 150 11.89 2.81 8.91
N GLN A 151 10.81 3.54 9.21
CA GLN A 151 10.82 4.99 9.23
C GLN A 151 11.82 5.56 10.27
N ASP A 152 12.00 4.87 11.39
CA ASP A 152 12.96 5.20 12.45
C ASP A 152 14.40 4.72 12.13
N ARG A 153 14.67 4.32 10.88
CA ARG A 153 15.97 3.84 10.40
C ARG A 153 16.42 2.50 11.00
N GLY A 154 15.51 1.78 11.66
CA GLY A 154 15.70 0.37 11.98
C GLY A 154 15.75 -0.48 10.70
N ILE A 155 16.39 -1.65 10.77
CA ILE A 155 16.44 -2.60 9.65
C ILE A 155 15.79 -3.90 10.08
N ILE A 156 14.73 -4.28 9.37
CA ILE A 156 14.05 -5.55 9.50
C ILE A 156 14.68 -6.52 8.50
N ASN A 157 15.26 -7.61 9.02
CA ASN A 157 15.83 -8.66 8.19
C ASN A 157 14.95 -9.91 8.23
N ILE A 158 14.53 -10.38 7.06
CA ILE A 158 13.73 -11.60 6.91
C ILE A 158 14.35 -12.45 5.82
N ASP A 159 14.78 -13.66 6.20
CA ASP A 159 15.22 -14.67 5.26
C ASP A 159 14.08 -15.66 4.99
N PRO A 160 13.80 -15.98 3.71
CA PRO A 160 12.74 -16.89 3.38
C PRO A 160 13.11 -18.33 3.77
N TYR A 161 12.15 -19.04 4.34
CA TYR A 161 12.18 -20.49 4.43
C TYR A 161 11.62 -21.10 3.15
N ARG A 162 12.34 -22.04 2.56
CA ARG A 162 11.91 -22.80 1.38
C ARG A 162 12.08 -24.29 1.62
N GLY A 163 10.98 -24.96 1.95
CA GLY A 163 10.89 -26.42 2.07
C GLY A 163 10.17 -27.04 0.87
N ALA A 164 10.17 -28.37 0.83
CA ALA A 164 9.56 -29.13 -0.28
C ALA A 164 8.03 -28.98 -0.38
N LEU A 165 7.35 -28.67 0.73
CA LEU A 165 5.89 -28.63 0.82
C LEU A 165 5.36 -27.30 1.39
N CYS A 166 6.26 -26.46 1.88
CA CYS A 166 5.94 -25.22 2.56
C CYS A 166 7.07 -24.22 2.32
N ALA A 167 6.72 -22.99 2.00
CA ALA A 167 7.66 -21.88 1.94
C ALA A 167 7.03 -20.65 2.59
N TYR A 168 7.81 -19.84 3.29
CA TYR A 168 7.33 -18.58 3.82
C TYR A 168 8.43 -17.53 3.89
N GLY A 169 8.06 -16.27 3.69
CA GLY A 169 9.00 -15.16 3.62
C GLY A 169 8.39 -13.93 3.00
N ALA A 170 9.21 -12.89 2.84
CA ALA A 170 8.80 -11.66 2.19
C ALA A 170 8.81 -11.81 0.67
N ARG A 171 7.85 -11.19 0.00
CA ARG A 171 7.98 -10.83 -1.42
C ARG A 171 8.79 -9.56 -1.57
N ALA A 172 9.39 -9.36 -2.74
CA ALA A 172 10.07 -8.11 -3.03
C ALA A 172 9.11 -6.92 -2.91
N ALA A 173 9.62 -5.79 -2.41
CA ALA A 173 8.88 -4.54 -2.38
C ALA A 173 8.44 -4.16 -3.80
N GLU A 174 7.16 -3.82 -3.95
CA GLU A 174 6.64 -3.32 -5.21
C GLU A 174 6.78 -1.81 -5.26
N ASN A 175 7.19 -1.27 -6.40
CA ASN A 175 7.29 0.16 -6.60
C ASN A 175 5.95 0.72 -7.07
N GLU A 176 5.33 1.60 -6.29
CA GLU A 176 4.09 2.30 -6.66
C GLU A 176 4.30 3.81 -6.77
N THR A 177 3.45 4.47 -7.54
CA THR A 177 3.46 5.93 -7.62
C THR A 177 2.69 6.49 -6.42
N VAL A 178 3.31 7.34 -5.62
CA VAL A 178 2.68 8.01 -4.48
C VAL A 178 3.20 9.44 -4.36
N PHE A 179 2.35 10.35 -3.90
CA PHE A 179 2.75 11.71 -3.55
C PHE A 179 2.00 12.18 -2.30
N ARG A 180 2.60 13.08 -1.54
CA ARG A 180 2.00 13.73 -0.38
C ARG A 180 1.42 15.08 -0.79
N ASN A 181 0.11 15.25 -0.61
CA ASN A 181 -0.54 16.54 -0.81
C ASN A 181 -0.50 17.34 0.49
N GLU A 182 0.15 18.48 0.47
CA GLU A 182 0.19 19.46 1.57
C GLU A 182 -0.59 20.71 1.21
N ILE A 183 -1.29 21.29 2.19
CA ILE A 183 -2.13 22.47 1.97
C ILE A 183 -1.44 23.69 2.55
N ALA A 184 -1.16 24.66 1.69
CA ALA A 184 -0.56 25.92 2.11
C ALA A 184 -1.62 26.79 2.82
N LEU A 185 -1.77 26.61 4.13
CA LEU A 185 -2.58 27.49 4.96
C LEU A 185 -1.68 28.55 5.57
N PHE A 186 -1.73 29.78 5.04
CA PHE A 186 -0.99 30.89 5.62
C PHE A 186 -1.85 31.63 6.65
N ILE A 187 -1.39 31.67 7.90
CA ILE A 187 -1.99 32.47 8.96
C ILE A 187 -1.14 33.72 9.14
N LYS A 188 -1.78 34.90 9.10
CA LYS A 188 -1.12 36.17 9.34
C LYS A 188 -1.73 36.83 10.58
N GLY A 189 -0.92 37.01 11.61
CA GLY A 189 -1.25 37.87 12.74
C GLY A 189 -1.09 39.35 12.37
N THR A 190 -1.64 40.24 13.19
CA THR A 190 -1.49 41.69 12.96
C THR A 190 -0.01 42.06 12.97
N ASN A 191 0.50 42.56 11.83
CA ASN A 191 1.91 42.93 11.59
C ASN A 191 2.95 41.81 11.66
N THR A 192 2.57 40.54 11.49
CA THR A 192 3.53 39.43 11.36
C THR A 192 3.76 39.01 9.90
N ILE A 193 4.86 38.29 9.66
CA ILE A 193 5.05 37.54 8.41
C ILE A 193 4.01 36.41 8.40
N PRO A 194 3.32 36.14 7.27
CA PRO A 194 2.43 34.98 7.17
C PRO A 194 3.21 33.69 7.45
N GLU A 195 2.75 32.91 8.41
CA GLU A 195 3.30 31.59 8.73
C GLU A 195 2.46 30.52 8.03
N CYS A 196 3.10 29.54 7.41
CA CYS A 196 2.40 28.38 6.87
C CYS A 196 2.13 27.40 8.01
N VAL A 197 0.88 26.98 8.17
CA VAL A 197 0.52 25.90 9.10
C VAL A 197 1.23 24.63 8.66
N GLU A 198 2.00 24.05 9.57
CA GLU A 198 2.64 22.76 9.38
C GLU A 198 1.58 21.66 9.47
N GLY A 199 1.38 20.94 8.38
CA GLY A 199 0.48 19.80 8.33
C GLY A 199 0.97 18.82 7.28
N GLU A 200 1.09 17.54 7.66
CA GLU A 200 1.61 16.49 6.77
C GLU A 200 0.63 16.08 5.66
N GLY A 201 -0.57 16.67 5.66
CA GLY A 201 -1.55 16.48 4.63
C GLY A 201 -1.97 15.02 4.48
N MET A 202 -2.04 14.52 3.24
CA MET A 202 -2.36 13.11 2.99
C MET A 202 -1.56 12.55 1.82
N CYS A 203 -1.16 11.29 1.94
CA CYS A 203 -0.54 10.56 0.84
C CYS A 203 -1.62 10.07 -0.13
N VAL A 204 -1.32 10.11 -1.42
CA VAL A 204 -2.17 9.61 -2.50
C VAL A 204 -1.37 8.61 -3.30
N ALA A 205 -1.65 7.33 -3.11
CA ALA A 205 -1.11 6.26 -3.94
C ALA A 205 -1.92 6.16 -5.24
N VAL A 206 -1.25 5.85 -6.34
CA VAL A 206 -1.83 5.73 -7.68
C VAL A 206 -1.61 4.31 -8.17
N SER A 207 -2.68 3.67 -8.61
CA SER A 207 -2.64 2.33 -9.20
C SER A 207 -3.22 2.36 -10.60
N GLU A 208 -2.67 1.54 -11.48
CA GLU A 208 -3.20 1.32 -12.83
C GLU A 208 -3.60 -0.14 -12.93
N ASP A 209 -4.88 -0.39 -13.25
CA ASP A 209 -5.36 -1.74 -13.49
C ASP A 209 -4.69 -2.29 -14.75
N TRP A 210 -3.95 -3.38 -14.61
CA TRP A 210 -3.12 -3.94 -15.68
C TRP A 210 -3.91 -4.42 -16.90
N LYS A 211 -5.19 -4.77 -16.72
CA LYS A 211 -6.04 -5.32 -17.79
C LYS A 211 -6.79 -4.24 -18.55
N THR A 212 -7.25 -3.21 -17.85
CA THR A 212 -8.09 -2.14 -18.39
C THR A 212 -7.33 -0.83 -18.61
N GLY A 213 -6.12 -0.68 -18.06
CA GLY A 213 -5.36 0.57 -18.02
C GLY A 213 -6.03 1.65 -17.15
N LYS A 214 -7.06 1.28 -16.38
CA LYS A 214 -7.81 2.26 -15.58
C LYS A 214 -6.98 2.70 -14.39
N ILE A 215 -6.70 4.00 -14.33
CA ILE A 215 -6.03 4.62 -13.19
C ILE A 215 -7.05 4.85 -12.06
N SER A 216 -6.66 4.49 -10.85
CA SER A 216 -7.36 4.79 -9.60
C SER A 216 -6.39 5.35 -8.56
N THR A 217 -6.93 6.09 -7.60
CA THR A 217 -6.14 6.58 -6.46
C THR A 217 -6.63 6.00 -5.13
N ARG A 218 -5.71 5.89 -4.18
CA ARG A 218 -5.99 5.47 -2.80
C ARG A 218 -5.44 6.52 -1.85
N PRO A 219 -6.31 7.23 -1.11
CA PRO A 219 -5.88 8.13 -0.03
C PRO A 219 -5.34 7.33 1.17
N ILE A 220 -4.19 7.74 1.70
CA ILE A 220 -3.52 7.09 2.84
C ILE A 220 -3.11 8.18 3.85
N VAL A 221 -3.56 8.05 5.09
CA VAL A 221 -3.18 8.98 6.17
C VAL A 221 -1.69 8.86 6.50
N PRO A 222 -1.00 9.95 6.91
CA PRO A 222 0.44 9.95 7.17
C PRO A 222 0.92 8.86 8.14
N SER A 223 0.18 8.56 9.21
CA SER A 223 0.54 7.49 10.15
C SER A 223 0.66 6.13 9.49
N VAL A 224 -0.34 5.75 8.68
CA VAL A 224 -0.34 4.48 7.93
C VAL A 224 0.69 4.51 6.81
N ALA A 225 0.84 5.65 6.11
CA ALA A 225 1.79 5.79 5.02
C ALA A 225 3.24 5.59 5.49
N ARG A 226 3.61 6.09 6.66
CA ARG A 226 4.94 5.88 7.24
C ARG A 226 5.28 4.41 7.44
N GLU A 227 4.35 3.63 7.96
CA GLU A 227 4.53 2.19 8.11
C GLU A 227 4.60 1.48 6.74
N PHE A 228 3.79 1.95 5.79
CA PHE A 228 3.72 1.41 4.42
C PHE A 228 4.94 1.73 3.56
N TYR A 229 5.65 2.84 3.80
CA TYR A 229 6.78 3.26 2.97
C TYR A 229 8.12 3.24 3.71
N GLY A 230 8.12 3.01 5.04
CA GLY A 230 9.34 2.93 5.85
C GLY A 230 10.21 4.18 5.70
N ALA A 231 11.53 3.99 5.61
CA ALA A 231 12.48 5.07 5.37
C ALA A 231 12.26 5.83 4.05
N ALA A 232 11.57 5.24 3.07
CA ALA A 232 11.26 5.90 1.81
C ALA A 232 10.13 6.94 1.94
N TYR A 233 9.41 6.97 3.06
CA TYR A 233 8.35 7.95 3.31
C TYR A 233 8.84 9.40 3.17
N ASP A 234 10.02 9.70 3.70
CA ASP A 234 10.60 11.06 3.67
C ASP A 234 10.96 11.52 2.24
N ASN A 235 11.12 10.55 1.33
CA ASN A 235 11.43 10.79 -0.08
C ASN A 235 10.18 10.76 -0.98
N ILE A 236 8.98 10.66 -0.41
CA ILE A 236 7.74 10.75 -1.20
C ILE A 236 7.63 12.18 -1.76
N PRO A 237 7.37 12.34 -3.07
CA PRO A 237 7.13 13.66 -3.68
C PRO A 237 6.07 14.46 -2.93
N THR A 238 6.35 15.74 -2.70
CA THR A 238 5.41 16.66 -2.06
C THR A 238 4.74 17.54 -3.10
N VAL A 239 3.43 17.67 -3.03
CA VAL A 239 2.61 18.55 -3.85
C VAL A 239 2.00 19.59 -2.94
N LEU A 240 2.41 20.84 -3.10
CA LEU A 240 1.82 21.96 -2.37
C LEU A 240 0.57 22.44 -3.10
N ILE A 241 -0.56 22.46 -2.40
CA ILE A 241 -1.85 22.88 -2.92
C ILE A 241 -2.34 24.12 -2.17
N ASN A 242 -2.80 25.13 -2.90
CA ASN A 242 -3.40 26.31 -2.27
C ASN A 242 -4.80 26.01 -1.70
N PRO A 243 -5.36 26.89 -0.85
CA PRO A 243 -6.70 26.69 -0.29
C PRO A 243 -7.83 26.57 -1.35
N LEU A 244 -7.60 27.07 -2.57
CA LEU A 244 -8.54 26.98 -3.69
C LEU A 244 -8.43 25.64 -4.46
N GLY A 245 -7.47 24.77 -4.11
CA GLY A 245 -7.28 23.46 -4.72
C GLY A 245 -6.45 23.45 -6.00
N PHE A 246 -5.60 24.47 -6.24
CA PHE A 246 -4.62 24.49 -7.31
C PHE A 246 -3.26 24.04 -6.81
N VAL A 247 -2.54 23.27 -7.63
CA VAL A 247 -1.13 22.93 -7.39
C VAL A 247 -0.31 24.21 -7.50
N GLN A 248 0.43 24.54 -6.44
CA GLN A 248 1.36 25.66 -6.38
C GLN A 248 2.78 25.23 -6.63
N ALA A 249 3.18 24.09 -6.07
CA ALA A 249 4.53 23.56 -6.25
C ALA A 249 4.53 22.04 -6.25
N VAL A 250 5.49 21.45 -6.94
CA VAL A 250 5.78 20.01 -6.87
C VAL A 250 7.26 19.81 -6.56
N ASP A 251 7.55 19.26 -5.39
CA ASP A 251 8.88 18.79 -5.00
C ASP A 251 8.97 17.29 -5.24
N LEU A 252 9.78 16.88 -6.21
CA LEU A 252 9.94 15.47 -6.59
C LEU A 252 10.84 14.67 -5.64
N LYS A 253 11.47 15.32 -4.65
CA LYS A 253 12.41 14.69 -3.69
C LYS A 253 13.54 13.90 -4.37
N ASN A 254 13.93 14.33 -5.57
CA ASN A 254 14.95 13.68 -6.40
C ASN A 254 16.23 14.55 -6.57
N GLY A 255 16.42 15.55 -5.69
CA GLY A 255 17.54 16.49 -5.75
C GLY A 255 17.35 17.67 -6.72
N GLN A 256 16.26 17.69 -7.50
CA GLN A 256 15.87 18.88 -8.28
C GLN A 256 15.15 19.89 -7.39
N ALA A 257 15.25 21.18 -7.74
CA ALA A 257 14.45 22.21 -7.09
C ALA A 257 12.95 21.96 -7.32
N ALA A 258 12.14 22.33 -6.34
CA ALA A 258 10.69 22.25 -6.46
C ALA A 258 10.22 23.06 -7.68
N ILE A 259 9.32 22.46 -8.45
CA ILE A 259 8.72 23.07 -9.63
C ILE A 259 7.64 24.02 -9.14
N ASP A 260 7.81 25.32 -9.37
CA ASP A 260 6.77 26.31 -9.11
C ASP A 260 5.72 26.27 -10.25
N VAL A 261 4.49 25.98 -9.87
CA VAL A 261 3.31 25.82 -10.74
C VAL A 261 2.39 27.04 -10.61
N THR A 262 2.81 28.09 -9.88
CA THR A 262 2.01 29.30 -9.63
C THR A 262 1.35 29.78 -10.93
N PRO A 263 0.00 29.89 -10.96
CA PRO A 263 -0.68 30.31 -12.17
C PRO A 263 -0.23 31.72 -12.56
N PRO A 264 -0.08 32.02 -13.86
CA PRO A 264 0.27 33.36 -14.30
C PRO A 264 -0.73 34.38 -13.71
N VAL A 265 -0.18 35.53 -13.30
CA VAL A 265 -0.70 36.69 -12.53
C VAL A 265 -2.19 37.10 -12.74
N ARG A 266 -2.90 36.56 -13.72
CA ARG A 266 -4.30 36.88 -14.03
C ARG A 266 -5.36 36.38 -13.04
N TYR A 267 -5.03 35.45 -12.13
CA TYR A 267 -6.00 34.96 -11.13
C TYR A 267 -5.98 35.75 -9.80
N THR A 268 -4.94 36.53 -9.53
CA THR A 268 -4.77 37.23 -8.25
C THR A 268 -5.67 38.46 -8.08
N LEU A 269 -6.19 39.04 -9.17
CA LEU A 269 -6.96 40.30 -9.13
C LEU A 269 -8.49 40.14 -9.09
N LYS A 270 -9.05 38.95 -9.38
CA LYS A 270 -10.51 38.75 -9.35
C LYS A 270 -11.06 38.30 -8.00
N THR A 271 -10.29 37.59 -7.18
CA THR A 271 -10.77 37.09 -5.88
C THR A 271 -10.55 38.06 -4.72
N GLN A 272 -9.58 38.97 -4.78
CA GLN A 272 -9.44 40.02 -3.74
C GLN A 272 -10.57 41.07 -3.80
N ASN A 273 -11.21 41.27 -4.95
CA ASN A 273 -12.32 42.22 -5.09
C ASN A 273 -13.70 41.67 -4.66
N VAL A 274 -13.82 40.37 -4.41
CA VAL A 274 -15.10 39.78 -3.94
C VAL A 274 -15.17 39.73 -2.41
N ALA A 275 -14.03 39.66 -1.71
CA ALA A 275 -13.97 39.67 -0.25
C ALA A 275 -14.10 41.08 0.38
N LEU A 276 -14.00 42.16 -0.43
CA LEU A 276 -14.16 43.56 0.03
C LEU A 276 -15.53 44.16 -0.34
N ARG A 277 -16.47 43.34 -0.80
CA ARG A 277 -17.88 43.73 -1.04
C ARG A 277 -18.84 42.72 -0.39
N LYS A 278 -18.78 42.60 0.93
CA LYS A 278 -19.92 42.26 1.79
C LYS A 278 -19.74 42.95 3.13
#